data_AF-A0A256YFE2-F1
#
_entry.id   AF-A0A256YFE2-F1
#
_cell.length_a   1.000
_cell.length_b   1.000
_cell.length_c   1.000
_cell.angle_alpha   90.00
_cell.angle_beta   90.00
_cell.angle_gamma   90.00
#
_symmetry.space_group_name_H-M   'P 1'
#
loop_
_entity.id
_entity.type
_entity.pdbx_description
1 polymer ?
#
loop_
_entity_poly.entity_id
_entity_poly.type
_entity_poly.pdbx_seq_one_letter_code
_entity_poly.pdbx_strand_id
1 'polypeptide(L)' 'MKSKKWILYGNELRYYGPGKEAFIHINIGDIELVIDENGEIVDLVIYNATKHLSQEEIEKIAEKIPLPKQKQ' A
#
# COMPACT_ATOMS: atom_id res chain seq x y z
N MET A 1 -21.01 1.01 1.07
CA MET A 1 -19.79 1.74 1.50
C MET A 1 -18.70 1.43 0.50
N LYS A 2 -18.09 2.43 -0.16
CA LYS A 2 -16.90 2.18 -1.00
C LYS A 2 -15.74 1.93 -0.03
N SER A 3 -15.34 0.67 0.16
CA SER A 3 -14.11 0.34 0.90
C SER A 3 -12.97 1.08 0.21
N LYS A 4 -12.32 2.03 0.89
CA LYS A 4 -11.17 2.68 0.26
C LYS A 4 -10.14 1.58 0.02
N LYS A 5 -9.62 1.56 -1.21
CA LYS A 5 -8.70 0.52 -1.69
C LYS A 5 -7.29 0.63 -1.07
N TRP A 6 -6.98 1.78 -0.48
CA TRP A 6 -5.67 2.11 0.05
C TRP A 6 -5.67 2.19 1.57
N ILE A 7 -4.58 1.73 2.18
CA ILE A 7 -4.37 1.74 3.63
C ILE A 7 -3.07 2.49 3.91
N LEU A 8 -3.10 3.41 4.87
CA LEU A 8 -1.90 4.03 5.41
C LEU A 8 -1.49 3.30 6.69
N TYR A 9 -0.29 2.71 6.68
CA TYR A 9 0.35 2.06 7.83
C TYR A 9 1.67 2.77 8.14
N GLY A 10 1.69 3.60 9.18
CA GLY A 10 2.85 4.46 9.44
C GLY A 10 3.07 5.45 8.29
N ASN A 11 4.19 5.32 7.58
CA ASN A 11 4.50 6.10 6.36
C ASN A 11 4.49 5.24 5.08
N GLU A 12 3.80 4.10 5.12
CA GLU A 12 3.61 3.20 3.99
C GLU A 12 2.17 3.31 3.49
N LEU A 13 2.02 3.64 2.22
CA LEU A 13 0.73 3.66 1.56
C LEU A 13 0.58 2.37 0.74
N ARG A 14 -0.35 1.50 1.15
CA ARG A 14 -0.52 0.14 0.61
C ARG A 14 -1.83 0.00 -0.14
N TYR A 15 -1.79 -0.65 -1.29
CA TYR A 15 -2.95 -1.03 -2.08
C TYR A 15 -3.03 -2.55 -2.20
N TYR A 16 -4.14 -3.11 -1.73
CA TYR A 16 -4.44 -4.53 -1.92
C TYR A 16 -5.25 -4.72 -3.19
N GLY A 17 -4.62 -5.37 -4.16
CA GLY A 17 -5.23 -5.67 -5.45
C GLY A 17 -6.07 -6.95 -5.43
N PRO A 18 -6.71 -7.30 -6.56
CA PRO A 18 -7.50 -8.51 -6.69
C PRO A 18 -6.66 -9.79 -6.87
N GLY A 19 -5.37 -9.64 -7.18
CA GLY A 19 -4.45 -10.76 -7.37
C GLY A 19 -4.33 -11.60 -6.11
N LYS A 20 -4.00 -12.89 -6.28
CA LYS A 20 -4.10 -13.88 -5.20
C LYS A 20 -2.77 -14.31 -4.62
N GLU A 21 -1.82 -14.65 -5.48
CA GLU A 21 -0.55 -15.25 -5.09
C GLU A 21 0.60 -14.48 -5.74
N ALA A 22 1.59 -14.12 -4.93
CA ALA A 22 2.75 -13.37 -5.40
C ALA A 22 3.58 -14.21 -6.37
N PHE A 23 3.81 -13.69 -7.58
CA PHE A 23 4.64 -14.32 -8.60
C PHE A 23 5.86 -13.46 -8.95
N ILE A 24 5.68 -12.15 -9.08
CA ILE A 24 6.76 -11.19 -9.40
C ILE A 24 6.79 -10.10 -8.33
N HIS A 25 8.00 -9.80 -7.84
CA HIS A 25 8.27 -8.66 -6.97
C HIS A 25 9.15 -7.66 -7.71
N ILE A 26 8.65 -6.44 -7.87
CA ILE A 26 9.37 -5.33 -8.50
C ILE A 26 9.61 -4.26 -7.45
N ASN A 27 10.87 -3.93 -7.20
CA ASN A 27 11.28 -2.90 -6.26
C ASN A 27 12.01 -1.78 -7.00
N ILE A 28 11.47 -0.56 -6.95
CA ILE A 28 12.04 0.62 -7.60
C ILE A 28 11.98 1.79 -6.62
N GLY A 29 13.12 2.11 -6.02
CA GLY A 29 13.22 3.19 -5.04
C GLY A 29 12.31 2.96 -3.85
N ASP A 30 11.36 3.87 -3.63
CA ASP A 30 10.36 3.82 -2.56
C ASP A 30 9.10 3.00 -2.95
N ILE A 31 9.08 2.32 -4.10
CA ILE A 31 7.89 1.59 -4.59
C ILE A 31 8.19 0.08 -4.67
N GLU A 32 7.32 -0.72 -4.06
CA GLU A 32 7.24 -2.17 -4.25
C GLU A 32 5.93 -2.53 -4.94
N LEU A 33 6.00 -3.34 -5.99
CA LEU A 33 4.86 -3.88 -6.72
C LEU A 33 4.93 -5.40 -6.74
N VAL A 34 3.87 -6.05 -6.26
CA VAL A 34 3.71 -7.50 -6.25
C VAL A 34 2.63 -7.87 -7.25
N ILE A 35 2.96 -8.75 -8.20
CA ILE A 35 2.10 -9.15 -9.31
C ILE A 35 1.96 -10.67 -9.29
N ASP A 36 0.77 -11.19 -9.62
CA ASP A 36 0.54 -12.62 -9.79
C ASP A 36 0.91 -13.13 -11.20
N GLU A 37 0.74 -14.44 -11.42
CA GLU A 37 1.05 -15.09 -12.70
C GLU A 37 0.20 -14.60 -13.88
N ASN A 38 -0.96 -14.01 -13.62
CA ASN A 38 -1.87 -13.48 -14.63
C ASN A 38 -1.59 -12.00 -14.94
N GLY A 39 -0.61 -11.39 -14.27
CA GLY A 39 -0.31 -9.97 -14.40
C GLY A 39 -1.21 -9.07 -13.55
N GLU A 40 -2.01 -9.62 -12.63
CA GLU A 40 -2.81 -8.82 -11.71
C GLU A 40 -1.98 -8.34 -10.52
N ILE A 41 -2.24 -7.11 -10.07
CA ILE A 41 -1.59 -6.57 -8.88
C ILE A 41 -2.14 -7.30 -7.65
N VAL A 42 -1.24 -7.83 -6.83
CA VAL A 42 -1.52 -8.42 -5.52
C VAL A 42 -1.38 -7.35 -4.44
N ASP A 43 -0.23 -6.67 -4.42
CA ASP A 43 0.07 -5.58 -3.48
C ASP A 43 0.87 -4.48 -4.20
N LEU A 44 0.66 -3.23 -3.81
CA LEU A 44 1.48 -2.09 -4.21
C LEU A 44 1.75 -1.25 -2.96
N VAL A 45 3.02 -1.12 -2.61
CA VAL A 45 3.49 -0.40 -1.44
C VAL A 45 4.28 0.82 -1.89
N ILE A 46 3.92 1.99 -1.38
CA ILE A 46 4.73 3.20 -1.47
C ILE A 46 5.32 3.46 -0.09
N TYR A 47 6.60 3.16 0.07
CA TYR A 47 7.38 3.52 1.24
C TYR A 47 7.61 5.02 1.27
N ASN A 48 7.82 5.57 2.47
CA ASN A 48 8.05 6.99 2.66
C ASN A 48 7.03 7.87 1.91
N ALA A 49 5.75 7.49 1.92
CA ALA A 49 4.71 8.08 1.05
C ALA A 49 4.67 9.61 1.13
N THR A 50 4.95 10.20 2.30
CA THR A 50 5.00 11.66 2.50
C THR A 50 6.13 12.38 1.75
N LYS A 51 7.11 11.68 1.18
CA LYS A 51 8.10 12.26 0.25
C LYS A 51 7.50 12.54 -1.13
N HIS A 52 6.49 11.76 -1.52
CA HIS A 52 5.92 11.75 -2.87
C HIS A 52 4.53 12.37 -2.93
N LEU A 53 3.79 12.32 -1.81
CA LEU A 53 2.42 12.79 -1.68
C LEU A 53 2.27 13.65 -0.43
N SER A 54 1.44 14.68 -0.51
CA SER A 54 1.05 15.45 0.68
C SER A 54 0.15 14.63 1.59
N GLN A 55 0.13 15.00 2.87
CA GLN A 55 -0.72 14.34 3.86
C GLN A 55 -2.22 14.46 3.53
N GLU A 56 -2.65 15.57 2.93
CA GLU A 56 -4.03 15.76 2.47
C GLU A 56 -4.41 14.79 1.34
N GLU A 57 -3.51 14.56 0.38
CA GLU A 57 -3.73 13.60 -0.70
C GLU A 57 -3.85 12.17 -0.17
N ILE A 58 -2.97 11.79 0.76
CA ILE A 58 -3.00 10.48 1.42
C ILE A 58 -4.34 10.29 2.17
N GLU A 59 -4.80 11.29 2.90
CA GLU A 59 -6.08 11.24 3.65
C GLU A 59 -7.30 11.09 2.74
N LYS A 60 -7.26 11.66 1.53
CA LYS A 60 -8.33 11.50 0.53
C LYS A 60 -8.44 10.05 0.05
N ILE A 61 -7.31 9.41 -0.25
CA ILE A 61 -7.29 8.09 -0.90
C ILE A 61 -7.24 6.91 0.07
N ALA A 62 -6.67 7.08 1.26
CA ALA A 62 -6.41 5.99 2.19
C ALA A 62 -7.34 5.96 3.41
N GLU A 63 -7.56 4.76 3.94
CA GLU A 63 -8.00 4.54 5.32
C GLU A 63 -6.77 4.50 6.23
N LYS A 64 -6.76 5.33 7.28
CA LYS A 64 -5.71 5.29 8.30
C LYS A 64 -5.99 4.12 9.25
N ILE A 65 -5.11 3.14 9.27
CA ILE A 65 -5.19 2.04 10.23
C ILE A 65 -4.22 2.35 11.38
N PRO A 66 -4.67 2.36 12.65
CA PRO A 66 -3.78 2.56 13.78
C PRO A 66 -2.74 1.43 13.83
N LEU A 67 -1.48 1.79 14.07
CA LEU A 67 -0.41 0.82 14.29
C LEU A 67 -0.79 -0.10 15.46
N PRO A 68 -0.57 -1.43 15.37
CA PRO A 68 -0.74 -2.31 16.50
C PRO A 68 0.17 -1.80 17.62
N LYS A 69 -0.41 -1.57 18.80
CA LYS A 69 0.36 -1.24 20.00
C LYS A 69 1.35 -2.38 20.20
N GLN A 70 2.64 -2.11 19.99
CA GLN A 70 3.68 -3.03 20.41
C GLN A 70 3.46 -3.27 21.91
N LYS A 71 3.20 -4.52 22.29
CA LYS A 71 3.21 -4.90 23.71
C LYS A 71 4.66 -4.71 24.17
N GLN A 72 4.87 -3.70 25.03
CA GLN A 72 6.09 -3.56 25.80
C GLN A 72 6.25 -4.73 26.77
#